data_AF-A0A411WIR2-F1
#
_entry.id   AF-A0A411WIR2-F1
#
_cell.length_a   1.000
_cell.length_b   1.000
_cell.length_c   1.000
_cell.angle_alpha   90.00
_cell.angle_beta   90.00
_cell.angle_gamma   90.00
#
_symmetry.space_group_name_H-M   'P 1'
#
loop_
_entity.id
_entity.type
_entity.pdbx_description
1 polymer ?
#
loop_
_entity_poly.entity_id
_entity_poly.type
_entity_poly.pdbx_seq_one_letter_code
_entity_poly.pdbx_strand_id
1 'polypeptide(L)' 'MDKLKPCPFCGSSEVELFEMDEEDNPYRAWVVRCHKCDVQTAMFVGSIEQKKRCATNAWNRRVKGE' A
#
# COMPACT_ATOMS: atom_id res chain seq x y z
N MET A 1 -4.08 -1.99 13.15
CA MET A 1 -3.80 -1.42 11.82
C MET A 1 -5.07 -0.81 11.27
N ASP A 2 -5.00 0.41 10.76
CA ASP A 2 -6.14 1.09 10.16
C ASP A 2 -6.67 0.35 8.92
N LYS A 3 -7.99 0.40 8.72
CA LYS A 3 -8.65 -0.17 7.55
C LYS A 3 -8.22 0.60 6.29
N LEU A 4 -7.91 -0.12 5.21
CA LEU A 4 -7.59 0.50 3.92
C LEU A 4 -8.82 1.19 3.34
N LYS A 5 -8.65 2.42 2.85
CA LYS A 5 -9.67 3.15 2.09
C LYS A 5 -9.79 2.58 0.67
N PRO A 6 -10.95 2.74 0.01
CA PRO A 6 -11.09 2.40 -1.41
C PRO A 6 -10.06 3.13 -2.27
N CYS A 7 -9.71 2.52 -3.40
CA CYS A 7 -8.76 3.05 -4.35
C CYS A 7 -9.15 4.47 -4.78
N PRO A 8 -8.24 5.47 -4.63
CA PRO A 8 -8.56 6.85 -4.96
C PRO A 8 -8.68 7.11 -6.47
N PHE A 9 -8.23 6.17 -7.32
CA PHE A 9 -8.23 6.31 -8.77
C PHE A 9 -9.45 5.66 -9.44
N CYS A 10 -9.81 4.45 -9.02
CA CYS A 10 -10.90 3.68 -9.64
C CYS A 10 -12.10 3.42 -8.72
N GLY A 11 -12.02 3.82 -7.44
CA GLY A 11 -13.08 3.63 -6.45
C GLY A 11 -13.25 2.21 -5.91
N SER A 12 -12.47 1.23 -6.38
CA SER A 12 -12.58 -0.17 -5.94
C SER A 12 -12.22 -0.34 -4.46
N SER A 13 -12.94 -1.22 -3.76
CA SER A 13 -12.58 -1.71 -2.44
C SER A 13 -11.65 -2.93 -2.47
N GLU A 14 -11.34 -3.46 -3.65
CA GLU A 14 -10.37 -4.55 -3.85
C GLU A 14 -8.95 -4.00 -3.74
N VAL A 15 -8.56 -3.73 -2.49
CA VAL A 15 -7.27 -3.17 -2.11
C VAL A 15 -6.66 -4.04 -1.02
N GLU A 16 -5.37 -4.30 -1.14
CA GLU A 16 -4.67 -5.21 -0.23
C GLU A 16 -3.32 -4.62 0.16
N LEU A 17 -2.98 -4.78 1.43
CA LEU A 17 -1.66 -4.55 1.97
C LEU A 17 -0.91 -5.90 1.95
N PHE A 18 0.12 -6.03 1.13
CA PHE A 18 0.86 -7.29 0.99
C PHE A 18 2.37 -7.08 1.07
N GLU A 19 3.07 -8.15 1.46
CA GLU A 19 4.52 -8.25 1.42
C GLU A 19 4.93 -8.73 0.03
N MET A 20 5.85 -8.02 -0.63
CA MET A 20 6.41 -8.51 -1.89
C MET A 20 7.34 -9.67 -1.62
N ASP A 21 7.32 -10.64 -2.53
CA ASP A 21 8.15 -11.83 -2.44
C ASP A 21 9.64 -11.47 -2.38
N GLU A 22 10.45 -12.32 -1.77
CA GLU A 22 11.88 -12.11 -1.67
C GLU A 22 12.56 -12.20 -3.04
N GLU A 23 12.02 -13.02 -3.95
CA GLU A 23 12.49 -13.11 -5.34
C GLU A 23 12.27 -11.80 -6.10
N ASP A 24 11.16 -11.10 -5.84
CA ASP A 24 10.84 -9.81 -6.45
C ASP A 24 11.53 -8.65 -5.74
N ASN A 25 11.78 -8.77 -4.43
CA ASN A 25 12.44 -7.76 -3.64
C ASN A 25 13.21 -8.33 -2.43
N PRO A 26 14.55 -8.26 -2.42
CA PRO A 26 15.36 -8.80 -1.32
C PRO A 26 15.09 -8.11 0.03
N TYR A 27 14.43 -6.96 0.03
CA TYR A 27 14.08 -6.22 1.25
C TYR A 27 12.71 -6.58 1.83
N ARG A 28 11.98 -7.52 1.21
CA ARG A 28 10.61 -7.92 1.60
C ARG A 28 9.72 -6.71 1.89
N ALA A 29 9.73 -5.73 1.00
CA ALA A 29 9.02 -4.48 1.26
C ALA A 29 7.50 -4.69 1.26
N TRP A 30 6.80 -3.81 1.96
CA TRP A 30 5.34 -3.80 2.00
C TRP A 30 4.79 -2.69 1.13
N VAL A 31 3.70 -3.00 0.43
CA VAL A 31 2.96 -2.08 -0.44
C VAL A 31 1.46 -2.26 -0.24
N VAL A 32 0.69 -1.22 -0.58
CA VAL A 32 -0.75 -1.39 -0.82
C VAL A 32 -0.99 -1.35 -2.31
N ARG A 33 -1.75 -2.32 -2.85
CA ARG A 33 -2.13 -2.41 -4.27
C ARG A 33 -3.65 -2.49 -4.42
N CYS A 34 -4.16 -1.86 -5.47
CA CYS A 34 -5.52 -2.11 -5.95
C CYS A 34 -5.51 -3.20 -7.02
N HIS A 35 -6.29 -4.26 -6.82
CA HIS A 35 -6.39 -5.39 -7.76
C HIS A 35 -7.22 -5.08 -9.02
N LYS A 36 -7.94 -3.95 -9.04
CA LYS A 36 -8.77 -3.54 -10.18
C LYS A 36 -8.05 -2.68 -11.22
N CYS A 37 -7.13 -1.83 -10.78
CA CYS A 37 -6.45 -0.86 -11.65
C CYS A 37 -4.92 -0.88 -11.50
N ASP A 38 -4.40 -1.84 -10.74
CA ASP A 38 -2.98 -2.10 -10.53
C ASP A 38 -2.13 -0.96 -9.98
N VAL A 39 -2.75 0.14 -9.56
CA VAL A 39 -2.05 1.19 -8.83
C VAL A 39 -1.59 0.68 -7.47
N GLN A 40 -0.38 1.05 -7.09
CA GLN A 40 0.24 0.68 -5.83
C GLN A 40 0.97 1.86 -5.18
N THR A 41 1.22 1.77 -3.87
CA THR A 41 2.10 2.71 -3.17
C THR A 41 3.56 2.50 -3.56
N ALA A 42 4.42 3.42 -3.11
CA ALA A 42 5.85 3.14 -3.00
C ALA A 42 6.12 1.91 -2.11
N MET A 43 7.32 1.35 -2.25
CA MET A 43 7.81 0.22 -1.46
C MET A 43 8.34 0.69 -0.11
N PHE A 44 7.88 0.08 0.99
CA PHE A 44 8.33 0.43 2.33
C PHE A 44 9.16 -0.71 2.96
N VAL A 45 10.37 -0.38 3.40
CA VAL A 45 11.33 -1.31 4.03
C VAL A 45 11.56 -0.94 5.51
N GLY A 46 12.11 -1.86 6.29
CA GLY A 46 12.38 -1.69 7.72
C GLY A 46 11.67 -2.74 8.59
N SER A 47 11.41 -2.40 9.85
CA SER A 47 10.69 -3.32 10.75
C SER A 47 9.27 -3.59 10.23
N ILE A 48 8.74 -4.80 10.48
CA ILE A 48 7.44 -5.26 9.97
C ILE A 48 6.31 -4.26 10.27
N GLU A 49 6.23 -3.81 11.51
CA GLU A 49 5.20 -2.86 11.94
C GLU A 49 5.36 -1.48 11.28
N GLN A 50 6.60 -1.01 11.12
CA GLN A 50 6.88 0.28 10.49
C GLN A 50 6.51 0.26 9.00
N LYS A 51 6.95 -0.76 8.25
CA LYS A 51 6.67 -0.84 6.81
C LYS A 51 5.18 -0.96 6.51
N LYS A 52 4.45 -1.80 7.27
CA LYS A 52 2.99 -1.90 7.20
C LYS A 52 2.30 -0.57 7.46
N ARG A 53 2.67 0.12 8.55
CA ARG A 53 2.09 1.41 8.92
C ARG A 53 2.33 2.47 7.85
N CYS A 54 3.56 2.54 7.32
CA CYS A 54 3.90 3.49 6.26
C CYS A 54 3.10 3.23 4.98
N ALA A 55 2.96 1.98 4.55
CA ALA A 55 2.17 1.60 3.39
C ALA A 55 0.68 1.96 3.55
N THR A 56 0.07 1.60 4.69
CA THR A 56 -1.32 1.97 5.01
C THR A 56 -1.51 3.49 5.04
N ASN A 57 -0.61 4.23 5.69
CA ASN A 57 -0.70 5.69 5.79
C ASN A 57 -0.55 6.37 4.43
N ALA A 58 0.39 5.90 3.60
CA ALA A 58 0.58 6.42 2.25
C ALA A 58 -0.66 6.20 1.39
N TRP A 59 -1.26 5.00 1.43
CA TRP A 59 -2.51 4.71 0.71
C TRP A 59 -3.69 5.56 1.19
N ASN A 60 -3.83 5.70 2.50
CA ASN A 60 -4.97 6.41 3.10
C ASN A 60 -4.84 7.94 3.06
N ARG A 61 -3.66 8.46 2.70
CA ARG A 61 -3.39 9.90 2.54
C ARG A 61 -4.06 10.39 1.26
N ARG A 62 -5.18 11.08 1.41
CA ARG A 62 -5.77 11.87 0.32
C ARG A 62 -5.10 13.24 0.32
N VAL A 63 -4.42 13.59 -0.76
CA VAL A 63 -4.03 14.99 -0.98
C VAL A 63 -5.35 15.73 -1.21
N LYS A 64 -5.72 16.63 -0.30
CA LYS A 64 -6.71 17.65 -0.66
C LYS A 64 -5.99 18.51 -1.69
N GLY A 65 -6.41 18.43 -2.95
CA GLY A 65 -5.97 19.40 -3.94
C GLY A 65 -6.36 20.78 -3.43
N GLU A 66 -5.38 21.66 -3.31
CA GLU A 66 -5.59 23.11 -3.17
C GLU A 66 -6.03 23.70 -4.52
#